data_AF-A0A3L0VTU2-F1
#
_entry.id   AF-A0A3L0VTU2-F1
#
_cell.length_a   1.000
_cell.length_b   1.000
_cell.length_c   1.000
_cell.angle_alpha   90.00
_cell.angle_beta   90.00
_cell.angle_gamma   90.00
#
_symmetry.space_group_name_H-M   'P 1'
#
loop_
_entity.id
_entity.type
_entity.pdbx_description
1 polymer ?
#
loop_
_entity_poly.entity_id
_entity_poly.type
_entity_poly.pdbx_seq_one_letter_code
_entity_poly.pdbx_strand_id
1 'polypeptide(L)' 'MLRIALRYIQPGNPQQNAYIERFNRTVRYDWLGHYLFESLNELQEFATNWLWVYNHERPNMALGGYTPKQRLAQAA' A
#
# COMPACT_ATOMS: atom_id res chain seq x y z
N MET A 1 -16.64 -21.19 -0.26
CA MET A 1 -16.98 -19.97 0.51
C MET A 1 -15.72 -19.50 1.24
N LEU A 2 -15.21 -18.31 0.92
CA LEU A 2 -14.04 -17.76 1.60
C LEU A 2 -14.42 -17.38 3.04
N ARG A 3 -13.64 -17.81 4.04
CA ARG A 3 -13.88 -17.49 5.47
C ARG A 3 -13.25 -16.15 5.83
N ILE A 4 -13.91 -15.05 5.48
CA ILE A 4 -13.46 -13.69 5.78
C ILE A 4 -14.22 -13.18 7.01
N ALA A 5 -13.50 -12.67 8.02
CA ALA A 5 -14.07 -12.05 9.22
C ALA A 5 -13.77 -10.54 9.22
N LEU A 6 -14.80 -9.72 9.46
CA LEU A 6 -14.63 -8.27 9.59
C LEU A 6 -14.03 -7.94 10.96
N ARG A 7 -12.99 -7.09 10.97
CA ARG A 7 -12.38 -6.57 12.19
C ARG A 7 -12.35 -5.04 12.12
N TYR A 8 -12.88 -4.39 13.15
CA TYR A 8 -12.90 -2.94 13.27
C TYR A 8 -11.79 -2.47 14.21
N ILE A 9 -11.29 -1.25 13.97
CA ILE A 9 -10.40 -0.58 14.91
C ILE A 9 -11.19 -0.11 16.14
N GLN A 10 -10.52 -0.07 17.29
CA GLN A 10 -11.08 0.45 18.52
C GLN A 10 -11.12 1.99 18.48
N PRO A 11 -12.24 2.61 18.90
CA PRO A 11 -12.31 4.06 19.07
C PRO A 11 -11.20 4.56 20.00
N GLY A 12 -10.53 5.64 19.62
CA GLY A 12 -9.43 6.21 20.40
C GLY A 12 -8.09 5.45 20.31
N ASN A 13 -7.99 4.41 19.48
CA ASN A 13 -6.74 3.65 19.28
C ASN A 13 -6.21 3.75 17.84
N PRO A 14 -5.64 4.91 17.43
CA PRO A 14 -5.16 5.12 16.05
C PRO A 14 -4.01 4.18 15.65
N GLN A 15 -3.28 3.62 16.62
CA GLN A 15 -2.16 2.72 16.34
C GLN A 15 -2.59 1.45 15.60
N GLN A 16 -3.85 1.01 15.78
CA GLN A 16 -4.41 -0.13 15.05
C GLN A 16 -4.54 0.12 13.54
N ASN A 17 -4.54 1.39 13.11
CA ASN A 17 -4.61 1.79 11.71
C ASN A 17 -3.25 2.24 11.14
N ALA A 18 -2.18 2.22 11.95
CA ALA A 18 -0.90 2.84 11.61
C ALA A 18 -0.28 2.30 10.30
N TYR A 19 -0.45 1.01 10.00
CA TYR A 19 0.06 0.42 8.76
C TYR A 19 -0.62 1.00 7.52
N ILE A 20 -1.95 1.14 7.55
CA ILE A 20 -2.73 1.71 6.44
C ILE A 20 -2.45 3.20 6.31
N GLU A 21 -2.34 3.92 7.43
CA GLU A 21 -1.98 5.35 7.43
C GLU A 21 -0.60 5.59 6.82
N ARG A 22 0.39 4.77 7.18
CA ARG A 22 1.73 4.85 6.58
C ARG A 22 1.70 4.56 5.08
N PHE A 23 0.95 3.55 4.64
CA PHE A 23 0.77 3.25 3.22
C PHE A 23 0.13 4.42 2.48
N ASN A 24 -1.00 4.94 2.98
CA ASN A 24 -1.71 6.07 2.38
C ASN A 24 -0.85 7.32 2.31
N ARG A 25 -0.01 7.56 3.32
CA ARG A 25 0.99 8.63 3.29
C ARG A 25 1.96 8.44 2.12
N THR A 26 2.52 7.25 1.94
CA THR A 26 3.41 6.94 0.81
C THR A 26 2.71 7.12 -0.53
N VAL A 27 1.48 6.62 -0.69
CA VAL A 27 0.69 6.82 -1.93
C VAL A 27 0.53 8.31 -2.26
N ARG A 28 0.23 9.14 -1.25
CA ARG A 28 0.06 10.59 -1.45
C ARG A 28 1.36 11.29 -1.84
N TYR A 29 2.45 10.99 -1.14
CA TYR A 29 3.73 11.66 -1.38
C TYR A 29 4.45 11.15 -2.61
N ASP A 30 4.39 9.86 -2.93
CA ASP A 30 5.15 9.28 -4.04
C ASP A 30 4.37 9.38 -5.36
N TRP A 31 3.04 9.53 -5.32
CA TRP A 31 2.17 9.49 -6.50
C TRP A 31 1.13 10.61 -6.53
N LEU A 32 0.09 10.57 -5.69
CA LEU A 32 -1.09 11.42 -5.91
C LEU A 32 -0.80 12.94 -5.84
N GLY A 33 0.25 13.36 -5.16
CA GLY A 33 0.64 14.77 -5.07
C GLY A 33 1.41 15.31 -6.27
N HIS A 34 1.84 14.47 -7.21
CA HIS A 34 2.77 14.85 -8.28
C HIS A 34 2.17 14.88 -9.69
N TYR A 35 0.98 14.32 -9.87
CA TYR A 35 0.39 14.11 -11.20
C TYR A 35 -1.06 14.62 -11.22
N LEU A 36 -1.41 15.26 -12.33
CA LEU A 36 -2.81 15.56 -12.69
C LEU A 36 -3.24 14.54 -13.74
N PHE A 37 -4.41 13.95 -13.54
CA PHE A 37 -4.98 12.96 -14.45
C PHE A 37 -6.17 13.58 -15.19
N GLU A 38 -6.27 13.30 -16.48
CA GLU A 38 -7.34 13.81 -17.34
C GLU A 38 -8.52 12.83 -17.42
N SER A 39 -8.30 11.58 -17.02
CA SER A 39 -9.36 10.55 -17.00
C SER A 39 -9.19 9.53 -15.87
N LEU A 40 -10.29 8.84 -15.55
CA LEU A 40 -10.25 7.72 -14.61
C LEU A 40 -9.45 6.53 -15.15
N ASN A 41 -9.42 6.32 -16.47
CA ASN A 41 -8.65 5.23 -17.07
C ASN A 41 -7.15 5.45 -16.86
N GLU A 42 -6.67 6.65 -17.16
CA GLU A 42 -5.28 7.05 -16.92
C GLU A 42 -4.89 6.91 -15.44
N LEU A 43 -5.77 7.35 -14.52
CA LEU A 43 -5.56 7.19 -13.09
C LEU A 43 -5.44 5.72 -12.68
N GLN A 44 -6.28 4.83 -13.23
CA GLN A 44 -6.24 3.40 -12.93
C GLN A 44 -5.00 2.70 -13.48
N GLU A 45 -4.58 3.03 -14.71
CA GLU A 45 -3.36 2.51 -15.32
C GLU A 45 -2.13 2.92 -14.50
N PHE A 46 -2.04 4.20 -14.14
CA PHE A 46 -0.95 4.69 -13.30
C PHE A 46 -0.97 4.03 -11.91
N ALA A 47 -2.15 3.93 -11.27
CA ALA A 47 -2.30 3.27 -9.97
C ALA A 47 -1.79 1.82 -10.01
N THR A 48 -2.13 1.09 -11.07
CA THR A 48 -1.73 -0.31 -11.27
C THR A 48 -0.22 -0.44 -11.42
N ASN A 49 0.38 0.41 -12.27
CA ASN A 49 1.83 0.43 -12.47
C ASN A 49 2.57 0.81 -11.19
N TRP A 50 2.11 1.85 -10.50
CA TRP A 50 2.71 2.30 -9.24
C TRP A 50 2.62 1.21 -8.16
N LEU A 51 1.47 0.53 -8.04
CA LEU A 51 1.29 -0.55 -7.08
C LEU A 51 2.20 -1.74 -7.39
N TRP A 52 2.43 -2.03 -8.67
CA TRP A 52 3.38 -3.05 -9.08
C TRP A 52 4.80 -2.70 -8.62
N VAL A 53 5.28 -1.48 -8.92
CA VAL A 53 6.60 -0.97 -8.51
C VAL A 53 6.75 -0.99 -6.98
N TYR A 54 5.75 -0.48 -6.25
CA TYR A 54 5.75 -0.47 -4.79
C TYR A 54 5.92 -1.88 -4.20
N ASN A 55 5.24 -2.88 -4.76
CA ASN A 55 5.28 -4.24 -4.23
C ASN A 55 6.51 -5.04 -4.65
N HIS A 56 7.07 -4.76 -5.83
CA HIS A 56 8.11 -5.61 -6.45
C HIS A 56 9.50 -5.01 -6.38
N GLU A 57 9.62 -3.69 -6.44
CA GLU A 57 10.90 -2.99 -6.62
C GLU A 57 11.28 -2.14 -5.41
N ARG A 58 10.31 -1.55 -4.72
CA ARG A 58 10.58 -0.62 -3.61
C ARG A 58 11.06 -1.36 -2.35
N PRO A 59 12.31 -1.18 -1.92
CA PRO A 59 12.80 -1.74 -0.66
C PRO A 59 12.10 -1.07 0.53
N ASN A 60 11.69 -1.84 1.54
CA ASN A 60 11.08 -1.30 2.75
C ASN A 60 11.95 -1.59 3.97
N MET A 61 12.48 -0.54 4.61
CA MET A 61 13.32 -0.68 5.80
C MET A 61 12.62 -1.35 6.98
N ALA A 62 11.30 -1.17 7.13
CA ALA A 62 10.55 -1.88 8.16
C ALA A 62 10.40 -3.38 7.87
N LEU A 63 10.70 -3.81 6.64
CA LEU A 63 10.78 -5.20 6.23
C LEU A 63 12.24 -5.68 6.14
N GLY A 64 13.21 -4.97 6.70
CA GLY A 64 14.63 -5.35 6.64
C GLY A 64 15.28 -5.09 5.27
N GLY A 65 14.76 -4.15 4.48
CA GLY A 65 15.27 -3.83 3.15
C GLY A 65 14.71 -4.71 2.03
N TYR A 66 13.82 -5.65 2.34
CA TYR A 66 13.08 -6.42 1.33
C TYR A 66 11.92 -5.63 0.75
N THR A 67 11.52 -5.97 -0.47
CA THR A 67 10.27 -5.49 -1.06
C THR A 67 9.07 -6.21 -0.41
N PRO A 68 7.86 -5.62 -0.44
CA PRO A 68 6.67 -6.26 0.13
C PRO A 68 6.45 -7.69 -0.39
N LYS A 69 6.64 -7.92 -1.70
CA LYS A 69 6.47 -9.25 -2.29
C LYS A 69 7.54 -10.24 -1.85
N GLN A 70 8.79 -9.82 -1.73
CA GLN A 70 9.86 -10.67 -1.20
C GLN A 70 9.56 -11.09 0.24
N ARG A 71 9.11 -10.15 1.07
CA ARG A 71 8.76 -10.44 2.47
C ARG A 71 7.59 -11.41 2.58
N LEU A 72 6.58 -11.27 1.71
CA LEU A 72 5.44 -12.18 1.64
C LEU A 72 5.88 -13.60 1.25
N ALA A 73 6.75 -13.73 0.24
CA ALA A 73 7.26 -15.02 -0.20
C ALA A 73 8.07 -15.75 0.88
N GLN A 74 8.76 -15.02 1.77
CA GLN A 74 9.49 -15.59 2.91
C GLN A 74 8.59 -15.96 4.10
N ALA A 75 7.39 -15.40 4.18
CA ALA A 75 6.43 -15.66 5.26
C ALA A 75 5.43 -16.79 4.93
N ALA A 76 5.47 -17.29 3.69
CA ALA A 76 4.72 -18.46 3.21
C ALA A 76 5.54 -19.74 3.46
#